data_AF-A0A811LME7-F1
#
_entry.id   AF-A0A811LME7-F1
#
_cell.length_a   1.000
_cell.length_b   1.000
_cell.length_c   1.000
_cell.angle_alpha   90.00
_cell.angle_beta   90.00
_cell.angle_gamma   90.00
#
_symmetry.space_group_name_H-M   'P 1'
#
loop_
_entity.id
_entity.type
_entity.pdbx_description
1 polymer ?
#
loop_
_entity_poly.entity_id
_entity_poly.type
_entity_poly.pdbx_seq_one_letter_code
_entity_poly.pdbx_strand_id
1 'polypeptide(L)' 'MEAMEPGQVDILRRESEASDKLESFMLTHSVRGGTGSELGSRLLEHLNEEYFKKMVQTYSVFPVKGESNVVVEP' A
#
# COMPACT_ATOMS: atom_id res chain seq x y z
N MET A 1 -10.95 -9.40 -12.49
CA MET A 1 -10.77 -8.29 -11.53
C MET A 1 -10.79 -8.93 -10.17
N GLU A 2 -9.61 -9.33 -9.70
CA GLU A 2 -9.44 -10.11 -8.47
C GLU A 2 -9.59 -9.13 -7.31
N ALA A 3 -10.70 -9.23 -6.58
CA ALA A 3 -11.00 -8.36 -5.46
C ALA A 3 -9.90 -8.53 -4.40
N MET A 4 -9.45 -7.41 -3.82
CA MET A 4 -8.59 -7.43 -2.65
C MET A 4 -9.23 -8.30 -1.56
N GLU A 5 -8.45 -9.15 -0.90
CA GLU A 5 -8.96 -10.04 0.15
C GLU A 5 -9.73 -9.21 1.18
N PRO A 6 -11.02 -9.52 1.43
CA PRO A 6 -11.93 -8.65 2.19
C PRO A 6 -11.38 -8.30 3.57
N GLY A 7 -10.60 -9.20 4.18
CA GLY A 7 -9.98 -8.97 5.47
C GLY A 7 -9.04 -7.75 5.54
N GLN A 8 -8.39 -7.34 4.45
CA GLN A 8 -7.48 -6.18 4.49
C GLN A 8 -8.23 -4.84 4.48
N VAL A 9 -9.28 -4.73 3.66
CA VAL A 9 -10.14 -3.53 3.61
C VAL A 9 -10.90 -3.37 4.90
N ASP A 10 -11.46 -4.46 5.43
CA ASP A 10 -12.29 -4.43 6.63
C ASP A 10 -11.51 -3.92 7.84
N ILE A 11 -10.24 -4.28 7.95
CA ILE A 11 -9.34 -3.76 9.00
C ILE A 11 -9.11 -2.27 8.82
N LEU A 12 -8.76 -1.81 7.61
CA LEU A 12 -8.53 -0.39 7.33
C LEU A 12 -9.78 0.46 7.65
N ARG A 13 -10.96 -0.04 7.26
CA ARG A 13 -12.23 0.62 7.53
C ARG A 13 -12.52 0.68 9.02
N ARG A 14 -12.36 -0.43 9.74
CA ARG A 14 -12.57 -0.49 11.19
C ARG A 14 -11.67 0.50 11.93
N GLU A 15 -10.39 0.58 11.58
CA GLU A 15 -9.44 1.51 12.20
C GLU A 15 -9.75 2.97 11.84
N SER A 16 -10.23 3.21 10.61
CA SER A 16 -10.64 4.54 10.16
C SER A 16 -11.91 5.02 10.87
N GLU A 17 -12.89 4.13 11.08
CA GLU A 17 -14.13 4.42 11.82
C GLU A 17 -13.90 4.56 13.33
N ALA A 18 -12.88 3.88 13.89
CA ALA A 18 -12.48 4.03 15.28
C ALA A 18 -11.72 5.35 15.58
N SER A 19 -11.26 6.05 14.54
CA SER A 19 -10.50 7.29 14.68
C SER A 19 -11.38 8.52 14.47
N ASP A 20 -11.53 9.35 15.51
CA ASP A 20 -12.32 10.59 15.44
C ASP A 20 -11.74 11.62 14.45
N LYS A 21 -10.42 11.56 14.19
CA LYS A 21 -9.69 12.46 13.28
C LYS A 21 -8.54 11.74 12.58
N LEU A 22 -8.87 10.97 11.55
CA LEU A 22 -7.85 10.41 10.65
C LEU A 22 -7.28 11.51 9.74
N GLU A 23 -5.98 11.81 9.87
CA GLU A 23 -5.31 12.84 9.04
C GLU A 23 -4.66 12.26 7.79
N SER A 24 -3.96 11.14 7.94
CA SER A 24 -3.18 10.54 6.86
C SER A 24 -3.04 9.02 7.00
N PHE A 25 -2.69 8.39 5.89
CA PHE A 25 -2.27 7.00 5.81
C PHE A 25 -0.79 6.94 5.45
N MET A 26 -0.05 6.02 6.05
CA MET A 26 1.33 5.74 5.71
C MET A 26 1.44 4.32 5.16
N LEU A 27 1.77 4.18 3.88
CA LEU A 27 1.98 2.90 3.23
C LEU A 27 3.47 2.67 2.99
N THR A 28 4.05 1.70 3.70
CA THR A 28 5.42 1.25 3.43
C THR A 28 5.39 -0.03 2.62
N HIS A 29 5.97 -0.02 1.42
CA HIS A 29 6.01 -1.20 0.56
C HIS A 29 7.32 -1.30 -0.21
N SER A 30 7.69 -2.51 -0.62
CA SER A 30 8.82 -2.72 -1.53
C SER A 30 8.40 -2.40 -2.96
N VAL A 31 9.22 -1.65 -3.69
CA VAL A 31 9.00 -1.43 -5.14
C VAL A 31 9.23 -2.72 -5.93
N ARG A 32 10.11 -3.59 -5.43
CA ARG A 32 10.56 -4.80 -6.11
C ARG A 32 10.23 -6.02 -5.25
N GLY A 33 9.30 -6.85 -5.74
CA GLY A 33 8.85 -8.08 -5.07
C GLY A 33 7.37 -8.30 -5.39
N GLY A 34 7.04 -9.39 -6.10
CA GLY A 34 5.71 -9.59 -6.73
C GLY A 34 4.52 -9.33 -5.80
N THR A 35 4.63 -9.68 -4.52
CA THR A 35 3.55 -9.47 -3.54
C THR A 35 3.52 -8.04 -2.99
N GLY A 36 4.68 -7.47 -2.64
CA GLY A 36 4.76 -6.14 -2.02
C GLY A 36 4.48 -4.99 -2.99
N SER A 37 4.86 -5.14 -4.27
CA SER A 37 4.57 -4.15 -5.30
C SER A 37 3.11 -4.23 -5.76
N GLU A 38 2.56 -5.44 -5.91
CA GLU A 38 1.19 -5.63 -6.41
C GLU A 38 0.15 -5.31 -5.34
N LEU A 39 0.30 -5.83 -4.12
CA LEU A 39 -0.61 -5.49 -3.01
C LEU A 39 -0.52 -4.00 -2.65
N GLY A 40 0.69 -3.43 -2.61
CA GLY A 40 0.88 -2.01 -2.30
C GLY A 40 0.19 -1.10 -3.31
N SER A 41 0.29 -1.42 -4.61
CA SER A 41 -0.35 -0.65 -5.68
C SER A 41 -1.88 -0.74 -5.59
N ARG A 42 -2.43 -1.93 -5.33
CA ARG A 42 -3.89 -2.12 -5.13
C ARG A 42 -4.41 -1.39 -3.89
N LEU A 43 -3.67 -1.42 -2.80
CA LEU A 43 -4.06 -0.72 -1.57
C LEU A 43 -4.09 0.81 -1.79
N LEU A 44 -3.14 1.33 -2.58
CA LEU A 44 -3.10 2.73 -2.99
C LEU A 44 -4.31 3.12 -3.83
N GLU A 45 -4.71 2.30 -4.80
CA GLU A 45 -5.92 2.54 -5.60
C GLU A 45 -7.15 2.62 -4.71
N HIS A 46 -7.33 1.66 -3.80
CA HIS A 46 -8.48 1.64 -2.89
C HIS A 46 -8.50 2.83 -1.92
N LEU A 47 -7.35 3.19 -1.33
CA LEU A 47 -7.25 4.37 -0.46
C LEU A 47 -7.55 5.66 -1.22
N ASN A 48 -7.19 5.75 -2.49
CA ASN A 48 -7.47 6.91 -3.32
C ASN A 48 -8.97 7.00 -3.69
N GLU A 49 -9.63 5.86 -3.87
CA GLU A 49 -11.08 5.79 -4.14
C GLU A 49 -11.93 6.10 -2.91
N GLU A 50 -11.70 5.44 -1.76
CA GLU A 50 -12.51 5.64 -0.54
C GLU A 50 -12.09 6.87 0.28
N TYR A 51 -10.79 7.19 0.32
CA TYR A 51 -10.21 8.20 1.20
C TYR A 51 -9.51 9.33 0.44
N PHE A 52 -10.02 9.72 -0.74
CA PHE A 52 -9.45 10.78 -1.61
C PHE A 52 -9.08 12.11 -0.89
N LYS A 53 -9.81 12.46 0.17
CA LYS A 53 -9.56 13.71 0.94
C LYS A 53 -8.44 13.60 1.97
N LYS A 54 -7.90 12.41 2.20
CA LYS A 54 -6.86 12.13 3.20
C LYS A 54 -5.50 12.08 2.52
N MET A 55 -4.46 12.51 3.22
CA MET A 55 -3.10 12.44 2.70
C MET A 55 -2.61 10.99 2.75
N VAL A 56 -2.15 10.43 1.62
CA VAL A 56 -1.51 9.12 1.58
C VAL A 56 -0.01 9.32 1.36
N GLN A 57 0.80 8.91 2.32
CA GLN A 57 2.26 8.96 2.25
C GLN A 57 2.81 7.57 1.93
N THR A 58 3.59 7.44 0.87
CA THR A 58 4.17 6.17 0.44
C THR A 58 5.67 6.15 0.70
N TYR A 59 6.11 5.13 1.44
CA TYR A 59 7.53 4.87 1.69
C TYR A 59 7.92 3.61 0.93
N SER A 60 8.68 3.83 -0.14
CA SER A 60 9.05 2.81 -1.09
C SER A 60 10.50 2.40 -0.88
N VAL A 61 10.73 1.13 -0.55
CA VAL A 61 12.09 0.59 -0.41
C VAL A 61 12.59 0.17 -1.79
N PHE A 62 13.69 0.80 -2.22
CA PHE A 62 14.40 0.47 -3.46
C PHE A 62 15.59 -0.43 -3.15
N PRO A 63 15.80 -1.54 -3.89
CA PRO A 63 17.00 -2.33 -3.73
C PRO A 63 18.22 -1.53 -4.18
N VAL A 64 19.33 -1.68 -3.47
CA VAL A 64 20.61 -1.05 -3.79
C VAL A 64 21.29 -1.86 -4.89
N LYS A 65 21.86 -1.16 -5.88
CA LYS A 65 22.59 -1.77 -7.01
C LYS A 65 23.69 -2.71 -6.47
N GLY A 66 23.53 -4.02 -6.66
CA GLY A 66 24.49 -5.04 -6.24
C GLY A 66 24.03 -6.01 -5.14
N GLU A 67 22.94 -5.72 -4.42
CA GLU A 67 22.35 -6.63 -3.41
C GLU A 67 20.85 -6.91 -3.70
N SER A 68 20.45 -6.81 -4.97
CA SER A 68 19.10 -7.14 -5.41
C SER A 68 18.96 -8.67 -5.56
N ASN A 69 18.23 -9.30 -4.65
CA ASN A 69 17.88 -10.73 -4.75
C ASN A 69 16.81 -11.01 -5.85
N VAL A 70 16.61 -10.07 -6.78
CA VAL A 70 15.59 -10.09 -7.83
C VAL A 70 16.28 -9.88 -9.17
N VAL A 71 16.21 -10.90 -10.03
CA VAL A 71 16.97 -11.06 -11.29
C VAL A 71 16.65 -9.99 -12.36
N VAL A 72 15.56 -9.24 -12.20
CA VAL A 72 15.10 -8.27 -13.22
C VAL A 72 15.27 -6.85 -12.68
N GLU A 73 16.37 -6.22 -13.09
CA GLU A 73 16.59 -4.78 -12.99
C GLU A 73 16.61 -4.17 -14.41
N PRO A 74 15.93 -3.04 -14.65
CA PRO A 74 16.05 -2.29 -15.90
C PRO A 74 17.39 -1.54 -16.00
#